data_AF-A0A7X8XBV3-F1
#
_entry.id   AF-A0A7X8XBV3-F1
#
_cell.length_a   1.000
_cell.length_b   1.000
_cell.length_c   1.000
_cell.angle_alpha   90.00
_cell.angle_beta   90.00
_cell.angle_gamma   90.00
#
_symmetry.space_group_name_H-M   'P 1'
#
loop_
_entity.id
_entity.type
_entity.pdbx_description
1 polymer ?
#
loop_
_entity_poly.entity_id
_entity_poly.type
_entity_poly.pdbx_seq_one_letter_code
_entity_poly.pdbx_strand_id
1 'polypeptide(L)'
;MRERRVEVLFNHGDEDAAWELSQGAELSEKWWLKLAEWRSKTVPEDAAAILRKLVEKALVPTGEYAYAEAVKFLKLYGKYMGLAGKDTEFAAYCANIRAAYKRRRLFLAQMDKAKL
;
A
#
# COMPACT_ATOMS: atom_id res chain seq x y z
N MET A 1 -10.91 17.80 -6.97
CA MET A 1 -10.62 19.05 -6.22
C MET A 1 -9.93 18.85 -4.87
N ARG A 2 -10.05 17.71 -4.17
CA ARG A 2 -9.38 17.50 -2.87
C ARG A 2 -7.86 17.19 -2.98
N GLU A 3 -7.44 16.47 -4.01
CA GLU A 3 -6.02 16.13 -4.24
C GLU A 3 -5.09 17.35 -4.27
N ARG A 4 -5.50 18.43 -4.97
CA ARG A 4 -4.71 19.66 -5.04
C ARG A 4 -4.55 20.36 -3.68
N ARG A 5 -5.49 20.20 -2.76
CA ARG A 5 -5.37 20.73 -1.39
C ARG A 5 -4.43 19.88 -0.54
N VAL A 6 -4.48 18.56 -0.67
CA VAL A 6 -3.50 17.66 -0.04
C VAL A 6 -2.09 18.00 -0.52
N GLU A 7 -1.91 18.23 -1.82
CA GLU A 7 -0.62 18.63 -2.38
C GLU A 7 -0.08 19.93 -1.79
N VAL A 8 -0.92 20.97 -1.74
CA VAL A 8 -0.51 22.28 -1.21
C VAL A 8 -0.15 22.17 0.27
N LEU A 9 -0.99 21.50 1.08
CA LEU A 9 -0.74 21.31 2.51
C LEU A 9 0.55 20.52 2.75
N PHE A 10 0.75 19.43 2.02
CA PHE A 10 1.95 18.61 2.13
C PHE A 10 3.22 19.39 1.74
N ASN A 11 3.16 20.21 0.69
CA ASN A 11 4.29 21.04 0.28
C ASN A 11 4.55 22.25 1.19
N HIS A 12 3.56 22.70 1.97
CA HIS A 12 3.71 23.76 2.96
C HIS A 12 4.14 23.26 4.35
N GLY A 13 4.29 21.95 4.53
CA GLY A 13 4.70 21.35 5.80
C GLY A 13 3.54 21.01 6.75
N ASP A 14 2.29 21.26 6.34
CA ASP A 14 1.09 20.84 7.08
C ASP A 14 0.71 19.40 6.72
N GLU A 15 1.63 18.47 6.93
CA GLU A 15 1.51 17.07 6.52
C GLU A 15 0.38 16.34 7.28
N ASP A 16 0.16 16.67 8.56
CA ASP A 16 -0.98 16.17 9.35
C ASP A 16 -2.32 16.67 8.79
N ALA A 17 -2.42 17.94 8.39
CA ALA A 17 -3.63 18.47 7.78
C ALA A 17 -3.87 17.83 6.40
N ALA A 18 -2.80 17.57 5.65
CA ALA A 18 -2.86 16.84 4.38
C ALA A 18 -3.37 15.41 4.58
N TRP A 19 -2.94 14.73 5.66
CA TRP A 19 -3.40 13.40 6.04
C TRP A 19 -4.88 13.40 6.44
N GLU A 20 -5.32 14.30 7.31
CA GLU A 20 -6.73 14.40 7.70
C GLU A 20 -7.62 14.69 6.49
N LEU A 21 -7.19 15.58 5.58
CA LEU A 21 -7.93 15.88 4.36
C LEU A 21 -7.94 14.70 3.36
N SER A 22 -6.97 13.79 3.46
CA SER A 22 -6.93 12.55 2.68
C SER A 22 -7.94 11.51 3.17
N GLN A 23 -8.32 11.56 4.46
CA GLN A 23 -9.31 10.65 5.01
C GLN A 23 -10.67 10.87 4.32
N GLY A 24 -11.16 9.85 3.62
CA GLY A 24 -12.41 9.93 2.84
C GLY A 24 -12.30 10.72 1.53
N ALA A 25 -11.08 11.00 1.05
CA ALA A 25 -10.84 11.52 -0.29
C ALA A 25 -10.37 10.40 -1.23
N GLU A 26 -10.84 10.41 -2.47
CA GLU A 26 -10.21 9.65 -3.55
C GLU A 26 -9.01 10.44 -4.07
N LEU A 27 -7.83 10.03 -3.62
CA LEU A 27 -6.54 10.51 -4.12
C LEU A 27 -5.97 9.53 -5.15
N SER A 28 -5.16 10.06 -6.07
CA SER A 28 -4.35 9.22 -6.94
C SER A 28 -3.37 8.36 -6.13
N GLU A 29 -3.03 7.18 -6.67
CA GLU A 29 -2.14 6.21 -6.02
C GLU A 29 -0.78 6.82 -5.66
N LYS A 30 -0.27 7.72 -6.51
CA LYS A 30 0.96 8.46 -6.28
C LYS A 30 0.92 9.26 -4.98
N TRP A 31 -0.21 9.89 -4.66
CA TRP A 31 -0.36 10.64 -3.40
C TRP A 31 -0.51 9.72 -2.19
N TRP A 32 -1.26 8.63 -2.33
CA TRP A 32 -1.33 7.62 -1.26
C TRP A 32 0.05 7.05 -0.93
N LEU A 33 0.89 6.78 -1.93
CA LEU A 33 2.27 6.33 -1.71
C LEU A 33 3.11 7.37 -0.99
N LYS A 34 3.03 8.65 -1.38
CA LYS A 34 3.73 9.75 -0.69
C LYS A 34 3.28 9.89 0.77
N LEU A 35 1.97 9.89 1.01
CA LEU A 35 1.42 9.98 2.37
C LEU A 35 1.82 8.76 3.21
N ALA A 36 1.80 7.55 2.63
CA ALA A 36 2.24 6.35 3.31
C ALA A 36 3.74 6.39 3.63
N GLU A 37 4.59 6.89 2.73
CA GLU A 37 6.01 7.06 3.01
C GLU A 37 6.25 8.04 4.16
N TRP A 38 5.57 9.20 4.14
CA TRP A 38 5.64 10.14 5.25
C TRP A 38 5.16 9.51 6.57
N ARG A 39 3.98 8.89 6.55
CA ARG A 39 3.39 8.23 7.71
C ARG A 39 4.24 7.06 8.19
N SER A 40 5.02 6.41 7.32
CA SER A 40 5.92 5.33 7.74
C SER A 40 6.99 5.77 8.72
N LYS A 41 7.32 7.07 8.74
CA LYS A 41 8.29 7.66 9.67
C LYS A 41 7.70 8.02 11.03
N THR A 42 6.40 8.32 11.07
CA THR A 42 5.68 8.75 12.28
C THR A 42 4.89 7.60 12.90
N VAL A 43 4.04 6.95 12.10
CA VAL A 43 3.18 5.83 12.47
C VAL A 43 3.21 4.76 11.36
N PRO A 44 4.16 3.82 11.39
CA PRO A 44 4.31 2.81 10.34
C PRO A 44 3.11 1.89 10.16
N GLU A 45 2.28 1.71 11.19
CA GLU A 45 1.04 0.93 11.10
C GLU A 45 -0.01 1.60 10.20
N ASP A 46 -0.19 2.92 10.30
CA ASP A 46 -1.10 3.68 9.43
C ASP A 46 -0.64 3.58 7.98
N ALA A 47 0.67 3.72 7.74
CA ALA A 47 1.26 3.58 6.42
C ALA A 47 1.01 2.19 5.81
N ALA A 48 1.15 1.15 6.63
CA ALA A 48 0.88 -0.22 6.25
C ALA A 48 -0.61 -0.40 5.90
N ALA A 49 -1.53 0.16 6.69
CA ALA A 49 -2.97 0.08 6.41
C ALA A 49 -3.38 0.70 5.07
N ILE A 50 -2.75 1.80 4.64
CA ILE A 50 -2.96 2.41 3.32
C ILE A 50 -2.55 1.43 2.22
N LEU A 51 -1.33 0.88 2.32
CA LEU A 51 -0.80 -0.03 1.31
C LEU A 51 -1.64 -1.29 1.21
N ARG A 52 -2.14 -1.81 2.33
CA ARG A 52 -3.09 -2.92 2.34
C ARG A 52 -4.32 -2.63 1.49
N LYS A 53 -4.93 -1.45 1.64
CA LYS A 53 -6.08 -1.03 0.81
C LYS A 53 -5.70 -0.92 -0.68
N LEU A 54 -4.50 -0.41 -0.99
CA LEU A 54 -4.00 -0.34 -2.37
C LEU A 54 -3.76 -1.72 -2.98
N VAL A 55 -3.22 -2.67 -2.22
CA VAL A 55 -3.07 -4.07 -2.62
C VAL A 55 -4.43 -4.67 -2.94
N GLU A 56 -5.40 -4.53 -2.03
CA GLU A 56 -6.76 -5.04 -2.22
C GLU A 56 -7.41 -4.44 -3.47
N LYS A 57 -7.25 -3.13 -3.70
CA LYS A 57 -7.74 -2.44 -4.90
C LYS A 57 -7.06 -2.92 -6.19
N ALA A 58 -5.76 -3.14 -6.17
CA ALA A 58 -4.99 -3.67 -7.30
C ALA A 58 -5.31 -5.14 -7.60
N LEU A 59 -5.80 -5.90 -6.62
CA LEU A 59 -6.22 -7.29 -6.78
C LEU A 59 -7.64 -7.46 -7.34
N VAL A 60 -8.46 -6.38 -7.36
CA VAL A 60 -9.79 -6.39 -7.98
C VAL A 60 -9.70 -6.69 -9.48
N PRO A 61 -8.97 -5.92 -10.30
CA PRO A 61 -8.81 -6.23 -11.72
C PRO A 61 -7.95 -7.49 -11.93
N THR A 62 -8.22 -8.21 -13.02
CA THR A 62 -7.39 -9.34 -13.48
C THR A 62 -6.47 -8.88 -14.60
N GLY A 63 -5.15 -9.08 -14.45
CA GLY A 63 -4.19 -8.79 -15.51
C GLY A 63 -2.76 -8.80 -15.02
N GLU A 64 -1.81 -8.99 -15.93
CA GLU A 64 -0.39 -8.97 -15.58
C GLU A 64 0.04 -7.64 -14.94
N TYR A 65 -0.42 -6.53 -15.51
CA TYR A 65 -0.16 -5.19 -14.97
C TYR A 65 -0.71 -5.03 -13.54
N ALA A 66 -1.98 -5.40 -13.32
CA ALA A 66 -2.62 -5.34 -12.01
C ALA A 66 -1.88 -6.19 -10.96
N TYR A 67 -1.43 -7.39 -11.33
CA TYR A 67 -0.63 -8.24 -10.45
C TYR A 67 0.74 -7.66 -10.14
N ALA A 68 1.41 -7.06 -11.13
CA ALA A 68 2.69 -6.39 -10.92
C ALA A 68 2.52 -5.20 -9.96
N GLU A 69 1.43 -4.45 -10.07
CA GLU A 69 1.09 -3.32 -9.20
C GLU A 69 0.76 -3.78 -7.78
N ALA A 70 -0.07 -4.81 -7.62
CA ALA A 70 -0.35 -5.42 -6.32
C ALA A 70 0.93 -5.92 -5.62
N VAL A 71 1.85 -6.54 -6.38
CA VAL A 71 3.14 -7.00 -5.85
C VAL A 71 4.05 -5.83 -5.46
N LYS A 72 4.05 -4.72 -6.21
CA LYS A 72 4.78 -3.50 -5.81
C LYS A 72 4.25 -2.96 -4.49
N PHE A 73 2.93 -2.87 -4.32
CA PHE A 73 2.33 -2.42 -3.06
C PHE A 73 2.60 -3.37 -1.90
N LEU A 74 2.57 -4.69 -2.13
CA LEU A 74 2.94 -5.70 -1.13
C LEU A 74 4.39 -5.56 -0.65
N LYS A 75 5.35 -5.27 -1.55
CA LYS A 75 6.75 -5.04 -1.14
C LYS A 75 6.88 -3.82 -0.23
N LEU A 76 6.21 -2.72 -0.58
CA LEU A 76 6.16 -1.53 0.26
C LEU A 76 5.50 -1.84 1.61
N TYR A 77 4.44 -2.66 1.61
CA TYR A 77 3.72 -3.04 2.82
C TYR A 77 4.63 -3.83 3.75
N GLY A 78 5.37 -4.80 3.23
CA GLY A 78 6.38 -5.54 3.98
C GLY A 78 7.46 -4.64 4.56
N LYS A 79 7.94 -3.65 3.79
CA LYS A 79 8.91 -2.67 4.28
C LYS A 79 8.38 -1.91 5.49
N TYR A 80 7.13 -1.44 5.46
CA TYR A 80 6.55 -0.68 6.58
C TYR A 80 6.18 -1.56 7.77
N MET A 81 5.71 -2.78 7.52
CA MET A 81 5.48 -3.77 8.58
C MET A 81 6.77 -4.16 9.30
N GLY A 82 7.88 -4.32 8.57
CA GLY A 82 9.20 -4.55 9.18
C GLY A 82 9.69 -3.36 10.00
N LEU A 83 9.44 -2.12 9.55
CA LEU A 83 9.71 -0.92 10.36
C LEU A 83 8.86 -0.87 11.64
N ALA A 84 7.63 -1.39 11.59
CA ALA A 84 6.77 -1.55 12.76
C ALA A 84 7.12 -2.77 13.63
N GLY A 85 8.09 -3.61 13.24
CA GLY A 85 8.41 -4.87 13.92
C GLY A 85 7.33 -5.96 13.78
N LYS A 86 6.47 -5.85 12.77
CA LYS A 86 5.33 -6.74 12.50
C LYS A 86 5.56 -7.68 11.31
N ASP A 87 6.79 -8.15 11.12
CA ASP A 87 7.15 -9.07 10.03
C ASP A 87 6.32 -10.37 10.03
N THR A 88 5.94 -10.85 11.22
CA THR A 88 5.07 -12.04 11.38
C THR A 88 3.66 -11.81 10.84
N GLU A 89 3.06 -10.65 11.11
CA GLU A 89 1.77 -10.27 10.55
C GLU A 89 1.84 -10.11 9.03
N PHE A 90 2.95 -9.56 8.51
CA PHE A 90 3.19 -9.47 7.08
C PHE A 90 3.26 -10.85 6.42
N ALA A 91 4.04 -11.78 6.99
CA ALA A 91 4.13 -13.15 6.49
C ALA A 91 2.76 -13.86 6.51
N ALA A 92 1.98 -13.67 7.58
CA ALA A 92 0.62 -14.20 7.66
C ALA A 92 -0.30 -13.59 6.59
N TYR A 93 -0.17 -12.29 6.32
CA TYR A 93 -0.92 -11.61 5.26
C TYR A 93 -0.56 -12.15 3.87
N CYS A 94 0.72 -12.32 3.56
CA CYS A 94 1.17 -12.94 2.31
C CYS A 94 0.65 -14.38 2.15
N ALA A 95 0.68 -15.18 3.23
CA ALA A 95 0.14 -16.54 3.22
C ALA A 95 -1.38 -16.56 2.94
N ASN A 96 -2.14 -15.65 3.56
CA ASN A 96 -3.58 -15.50 3.33
C ASN A 96 -3.88 -15.09 1.88
N ILE A 97 -3.13 -14.15 1.32
CA ILE A 97 -3.27 -13.74 -0.08
C ILE A 97 -2.95 -14.91 -1.02
N ARG A 98 -1.83 -15.63 -0.79
CA ARG A 98 -1.47 -16.83 -1.56
C ARG A 98 -2.60 -17.86 -1.49
N ALA A 99 -3.24 -18.01 -0.32
CA ALA A 99 -4.34 -18.94 -0.12
C ALA A 99 -5.64 -18.51 -0.82
N ALA A 100 -5.99 -17.23 -0.78
CA ALA A 100 -7.17 -16.68 -1.43
C ALA A 100 -7.05 -16.74 -2.96
N TYR A 101 -5.86 -16.47 -3.49
CA TYR A 101 -5.61 -16.37 -4.93
C TYR A 101 -4.85 -17.58 -5.52
N LYS A 102 -4.94 -18.77 -4.90
CA LYS A 102 -4.26 -20.02 -5.37
C LYS A 102 -4.49 -20.34 -6.84
N ARG A 103 -5.65 -19.97 -7.38
CA ARG A 103 -6.03 -20.22 -8.79
C ARG A 103 -5.38 -19.23 -9.77
N ARG A 104 -4.83 -18.11 -9.30
CA ARG A 104 -4.16 -17.07 -10.12
C ARG A 104 -2.67 -17.35 -10.21
N ARG A 105 -2.29 -18.35 -11.04
CA ARG A 105 -0.89 -18.78 -11.23
C ARG A 105 0.07 -17.63 -11.60
N LEU A 106 -0.38 -16.69 -12.42
CA LEU A 106 0.42 -15.52 -12.82
C LEU A 106 0.74 -14.62 -11.62
N PHE A 107 -0.23 -14.42 -10.73
CA PHE A 107 -0.05 -13.62 -9.52
C PHE A 107 0.92 -14.31 -8.54
N LEU A 108 0.75 -15.62 -8.31
CA LEU A 108 1.69 -16.39 -7.49
C LEU A 108 3.12 -16.33 -8.06
N ALA A 109 3.28 -16.47 -9.37
CA ALA A 109 4.59 -16.36 -10.02
C ALA A 109 5.22 -14.96 -9.83
N GLN A 110 4.43 -13.89 -9.83
CA GLN A 110 4.91 -12.53 -9.56
C GLN A 110 5.29 -12.36 -8.07
N MET A 111 4.52 -12.95 -7.14
CA MET A 111 4.88 -12.98 -5.72
C MET A 111 6.18 -13.76 -5.48
N ASP A 112 6.34 -14.93 -6.09
CA ASP A 112 7.54 -15.76 -5.98
C ASP A 112 8.77 -15.02 -6.55
N LYS A 113 8.65 -14.37 -7.71
CA LYS A 113 9.70 -13.49 -8.26
C LYS A 113 10.05 -12.34 -7.33
N ALA A 114 9.06 -11.83 -6.59
CA ALA A 114 9.22 -10.76 -5.64
C ALA A 114 9.78 -11.22 -4.27
N LYS A 115 9.95 -12.53 -4.05
CA LYS A 115 10.32 -13.15 -2.76
C LYS A 115 9.32 -12.81 -1.64
N LEU A 116 8.03 -12.79 -1.96
CA LEU A 116 6.91 -12.43 -1.08
C LEU A 116 6.05 -13.62 -0.69
#